data_AF-A0A381WFF3-F1
#
_entry.id   AF-A0A381WFF3-F1
#
_cell.length_a   1.000
_cell.length_b   1.000
_cell.length_c   1.000
_cell.angle_alpha   90.00
_cell.angle_beta   90.00
_cell.angle_gamma   90.00
#
_symmetry.space_group_name_H-M   'P 1'
#
loop_
_entity.id
_entity.type
_entity.pdbx_description
1 polymer ?
#
loop_
_entity_poly.entity_id
_entity_poly.type
_entity_poly.pdbx_seq_one_letter_code
_entity_poly.pdbx_strand_id
1 'polypeptide(L)'
;PLYIQGLGPSELLPENHNPRGWSGYRFGNKLIFGSLELRQAVGPLSFNLISDYGNAWSSNIEKEKMVITVGYELRFALGPFVFSGGDAQPIDDWENEKKPVRYFRLALTNPF
;
A
#
# COMPACT_ATOMS: atom_id res chain seq x y z
N PRO A 1 1.83 3.79 -9.22
CA PRO A 1 2.56 2.68 -9.90
C PRO A 1 1.61 1.91 -10.81
N LEU A 2 2.06 1.58 -12.03
CA LEU A 2 1.35 0.66 -12.93
C LEU A 2 1.83 -0.76 -12.62
N TYR A 3 0.94 -1.65 -12.20
CA TYR A 3 1.27 -3.04 -11.90
C TYR A 3 0.93 -3.91 -13.11
N ILE A 4 1.93 -4.52 -13.74
CA ILE A 4 1.74 -5.45 -14.85
C ILE A 4 1.88 -6.87 -14.29
N GLN A 5 0.75 -7.50 -14.01
CA GLN A 5 0.69 -8.91 -13.59
C GLN A 5 1.36 -9.79 -14.65
N GLY A 6 2.37 -10.60 -14.27
CA GLY A 6 2.97 -11.65 -15.12
C GLY A 6 4.38 -11.38 -15.66
N LEU A 7 4.91 -10.15 -15.51
CA LEU A 7 6.34 -9.90 -15.67
C LEU A 7 6.97 -9.88 -14.27
N GLY A 8 7.78 -10.91 -13.96
CA GLY A 8 8.54 -10.93 -12.72
C GLY A 8 9.50 -9.73 -12.62
N PRO A 9 9.89 -9.33 -11.40
CA PRO A 9 10.87 -8.27 -11.20
C PRO A 9 12.14 -8.55 -12.01
N SER A 10 12.58 -7.58 -12.81
CA SER A 10 13.85 -7.63 -13.55
C SER A 10 14.64 -6.35 -13.29
N GLU A 11 15.95 -6.36 -13.51
CA GLU A 11 16.78 -5.16 -13.37
C GLU A 11 16.32 -3.99 -14.27
N LEU A 12 15.68 -4.31 -15.41
CA LEU A 12 15.16 -3.32 -16.37
C LEU A 12 13.78 -2.76 -15.97
N LEU A 13 13.01 -3.52 -15.20
CA LEU A 13 11.69 -3.13 -14.70
C LEU A 13 11.58 -3.51 -13.22
N PRO A 14 12.13 -2.67 -12.31
CA PRO A 14 12.06 -2.93 -10.89
C PRO A 14 10.60 -2.90 -10.42
N GLU A 15 10.21 -3.88 -9.62
CA GLU A 15 8.87 -3.94 -9.04
C GLU A 15 8.74 -2.86 -7.96
N ASN A 16 7.77 -1.96 -8.14
CA ASN A 16 7.52 -0.85 -7.23
C ASN A 16 6.37 -1.21 -6.27
N HIS A 17 6.72 -1.37 -5.00
CA HIS A 17 5.76 -1.58 -3.91
C HIS A 17 5.69 -0.34 -3.02
N ASN A 18 4.48 0.14 -2.76
CA ASN A 18 4.27 1.36 -2.01
C ASN A 18 3.25 1.15 -0.88
N PRO A 19 3.72 1.03 0.39
CA PRO A 19 2.84 1.12 1.56
C PRO A 19 2.00 2.40 1.52
N ARG A 20 0.68 2.27 1.70
CA ARG A 20 -0.24 3.41 1.69
C ARG A 20 0.12 4.42 2.78
N GLY A 21 0.20 5.69 2.39
CA GLY A 21 0.50 6.77 3.33
C GLY A 21 1.98 6.92 3.69
N TRP A 22 2.88 6.21 3.00
CA TRP A 22 4.32 6.41 3.12
C TRP A 22 4.88 7.08 1.86
N SER A 23 5.78 8.05 2.04
CA SER A 23 6.40 8.83 0.96
C SER A 23 7.91 8.60 0.82
N GLY A 24 8.49 7.73 1.66
CA GLY A 24 9.90 7.37 1.58
C GLY A 24 10.21 6.41 0.43
N TYR A 25 11.48 6.06 0.28
CA TYR A 25 11.95 5.08 -0.68
C TYR A 25 12.99 4.16 -0.05
N ARG A 26 13.05 2.92 -0.50
CA ARG A 26 14.08 1.93 -0.15
C ARG A 26 14.46 1.11 -1.36
N PHE A 27 15.74 0.78 -1.45
CA PHE A 27 16.30 -0.02 -2.54
C PHE A 27 16.93 -1.30 -1.99
N GLY A 28 16.80 -2.39 -2.75
CA GLY A 28 17.34 -3.67 -2.34
C GLY A 28 17.13 -4.74 -3.40
N ASN A 29 17.93 -5.81 -3.30
CA ASN A 29 17.73 -7.04 -4.07
C ASN A 29 16.86 -8.07 -3.33
N LYS A 30 16.43 -7.74 -2.11
CA LYS A 30 15.48 -8.50 -1.30
C LYS A 30 14.34 -7.58 -0.88
N LEU A 31 13.13 -8.13 -0.86
CA LEU A 31 11.91 -7.42 -0.53
C LEU A 31 11.02 -8.31 0.36
N ILE A 32 10.43 -7.70 1.38
CA ILE A 32 9.20 -8.21 1.99
C ILE A 32 8.16 -7.10 1.92
N PHE A 33 6.99 -7.42 1.39
CA PHE A 33 5.87 -6.49 1.28
C PHE A 33 4.57 -7.26 1.48
N GLY A 34 3.61 -6.64 2.13
CA GLY A 34 2.28 -7.22 2.31
C GLY A 34 1.29 -6.22 2.88
N SER A 35 0.02 -6.63 2.87
CA SER A 35 -1.11 -5.83 3.31
C SER A 35 -2.10 -6.70 4.07
N LEU A 36 -2.71 -6.13 5.10
CA LEU A 36 -3.85 -6.66 5.83
C LEU A 36 -5.01 -5.68 5.66
N GLU A 37 -6.18 -6.18 5.27
CA GLU A 37 -7.39 -5.37 5.12
C GLU A 37 -8.54 -6.02 5.90
N LEU A 38 -9.15 -5.26 6.82
CA LEU A 38 -10.43 -5.61 7.42
C LEU A 38 -11.51 -4.80 6.72
N ARG A 39 -12.41 -5.47 6.00
CA ARG A 39 -13.42 -4.85 5.14
C ARG A 39 -14.82 -5.06 5.67
N GLN A 40 -15.59 -3.98 5.76
CA GLN A 40 -17.04 -4.01 5.92
C GLN A 40 -17.69 -3.43 4.66
N ALA A 41 -18.49 -4.24 3.96
CA ALA A 41 -19.14 -3.85 2.71
C ALA A 41 -20.66 -3.78 2.84
N VAL A 42 -21.26 -2.85 2.09
CA VAL A 42 -22.72 -2.73 1.88
C VAL A 42 -22.95 -2.39 0.40
N GLY A 43 -23.32 -3.41 -0.38
CA GLY A 43 -23.44 -3.29 -1.83
C GLY A 43 -22.11 -2.88 -2.48
N PRO A 44 -22.09 -1.87 -3.36
CA PRO A 44 -20.88 -1.42 -4.05
C PRO A 44 -19.94 -0.57 -3.18
N LEU A 45 -20.34 -0.24 -1.95
CA LEU A 45 -19.56 0.59 -1.03
C LEU A 45 -18.89 -0.28 0.02
N SER A 46 -17.63 0.01 0.36
CA SER A 46 -16.96 -0.60 1.52
C SER A 46 -16.17 0.41 2.33
N PHE A 47 -16.12 0.18 3.64
CA PHE A 47 -15.18 0.80 4.56
C PHE A 47 -14.13 -0.25 4.95
N ASN A 48 -12.86 0.12 4.82
CA ASN A 48 -11.73 -0.77 5.02
C ASN A 48 -10.80 -0.17 6.06
N LEU A 49 -10.44 -0.94 7.08
CA LEU A 49 -9.24 -0.68 7.87
C LEU A 49 -8.08 -1.39 7.20
N ILE A 50 -6.97 -0.69 7.03
CA ILE A 50 -5.83 -1.17 6.25
C ILE A 50 -4.55 -1.08 7.06
N SER A 51 -3.68 -2.06 6.85
CA SER A 51 -2.30 -2.03 7.33
C SER A 51 -1.40 -2.56 6.23
N ASP A 52 -0.38 -1.79 5.85
CA ASP A 52 0.65 -2.22 4.90
C ASP A 52 1.98 -2.31 5.62
N TYR A 53 2.80 -3.27 5.24
CA TYR A 53 4.17 -3.40 5.71
C TYR A 53 5.12 -3.64 4.54
N GLY A 54 6.26 -2.95 4.53
CA GLY A 54 7.21 -3.00 3.41
C GLY A 54 8.66 -2.73 3.81
N ASN A 55 9.59 -3.55 3.33
CA ASN A 55 11.02 -3.33 3.52
C ASN A 55 11.81 -3.95 2.37
N ALA A 56 12.77 -3.18 1.87
CA ALA A 56 13.72 -3.60 0.85
C ALA A 56 15.14 -3.39 1.38
N TRP A 57 16.02 -4.36 1.13
CA TRP A 57 17.41 -4.30 1.58
C TRP A 57 18.35 -5.07 0.64
N SER A 58 19.65 -4.82 0.76
CA SER A 58 20.70 -5.56 0.07
C SER A 58 21.48 -6.41 1.06
N SER A 59 21.97 -7.59 0.64
CA SER A 59 22.65 -8.56 1.54
C SER A 59 23.84 -7.99 2.32
N ASN A 60 24.47 -6.91 1.84
CA ASN A 60 25.69 -6.34 2.41
C ASN A 60 25.44 -5.04 3.21
N ILE A 61 24.17 -4.67 3.45
CA ILE A 61 23.78 -3.44 4.15
C ILE A 61 22.91 -3.83 5.34
N GLU A 62 23.09 -3.14 6.47
CA GLU A 62 22.24 -3.32 7.64
C GLU A 62 20.77 -3.04 7.29
N LYS A 63 19.87 -3.91 7.75
CA LYS A 63 18.44 -3.83 7.43
C LYS A 63 17.79 -2.72 8.25
N GLU A 64 17.24 -1.71 7.57
CA GLU A 64 16.45 -0.66 8.23
C GLU A 64 15.18 -1.21 8.91
N LYS A 65 14.64 -0.45 9.88
CA LYS A 65 13.35 -0.74 10.55
C LYS A 65 12.24 -0.94 9.52
N MET A 66 11.48 -2.03 9.66
CA MET A 66 10.28 -2.32 8.86
C MET A 66 9.36 -1.09 8.73
N VAL A 67 8.95 -0.70 7.52
CA VAL A 67 7.88 0.31 7.37
C VAL A 67 6.57 -0.39 7.64
N ILE A 68 5.77 0.17 8.55
CA ILE A 68 4.41 -0.30 8.86
C ILE A 68 3.51 0.93 8.86
N THR A 69 2.51 0.93 8.01
CA THR A 69 1.52 2.01 7.89
C THR A 69 0.14 1.48 8.21
N VAL A 70 -0.68 2.28 8.88
CA VAL A 70 -2.09 1.96 9.14
C VAL A 70 -2.97 3.10 8.64
N GLY A 71 -4.21 2.77 8.32
CA GLY A 71 -5.16 3.76 7.83
C GLY A 71 -6.56 3.21 7.63
N TYR A 72 -7.40 4.05 7.06
CA TYR A 72 -8.77 3.71 6.68
C TYR A 72 -9.05 4.17 5.25
N GLU A 73 -9.92 3.44 4.57
CA GLU A 73 -10.24 3.65 3.16
C GLU A 73 -11.74 3.45 2.94
N LEU A 74 -12.36 4.37 2.21
CA LEU A 74 -13.66 4.17 1.58
C LEU A 74 -13.46 3.74 0.13
N ARG A 75 -14.25 2.75 -0.30
CA ARG A 75 -14.17 2.19 -1.63
C ARG A 75 -15.55 2.12 -2.26
N PHE A 76 -15.65 2.49 -3.53
CA PHE A 76 -16.87 2.42 -4.33
C PHE A 76 -16.59 1.68 -5.65
N ALA A 77 -17.36 0.63 -5.92
CA ALA A 77 -17.27 -0.16 -7.14
C ALA A 77 -18.38 0.20 -8.13
N LEU A 78 -18.01 0.49 -9.38
CA LEU A 78 -18.90 0.77 -10.50
C LEU A 78 -18.51 -0.09 -11.70
N GLY A 79 -19.11 -1.28 -11.81
CA GLY A 79 -18.74 -2.26 -12.84
C GLY A 79 -17.28 -2.70 -12.67
N PRO A 80 -16.42 -2.57 -13.71
CA PRO A 80 -15.00 -2.91 -13.60
C PRO A 80 -14.18 -1.86 -12.84
N PHE A 81 -14.72 -0.66 -12.60
CA PHE A 81 -13.98 0.42 -11.96
C PHE A 81 -14.15 0.39 -10.45
N VAL A 82 -13.03 0.47 -9.73
CA VAL A 82 -13.01 0.60 -8.27
C VAL A 82 -12.32 1.90 -7.93
N PHE A 83 -13.06 2.79 -7.30
CA PHE A 83 -12.54 4.04 -6.74
C PHE A 83 -12.29 3.83 -5.25
N SER A 84 -11.14 4.25 -4.76
CA SER A 84 -10.89 4.29 -3.33
C SER A 84 -10.25 5.61 -2.90
N GLY A 85 -10.60 6.03 -1.69
CA GLY A 85 -10.09 7.24 -1.06
C GLY A 85 -9.92 7.00 0.42
N GLY A 86 -8.77 7.38 0.96
CA GLY A 86 -8.44 7.07 2.34
C GLY A 86 -7.30 7.90 2.87
N ASP A 87 -7.13 7.80 4.18
CA ASP A 87 -6.04 8.44 4.91
C ASP A 87 -5.22 7.33 5.58
N ALA A 88 -3.90 7.35 5.37
CA ALA A 88 -2.96 6.40 5.96
C ALA A 88 -1.64 7.09 6.28
N GLN A 89 -0.90 6.56 7.26
CA GLN A 89 0.46 7.00 7.59
C GLN A 89 1.16 5.94 8.47
N PRO A 90 2.49 6.04 8.67
CA PRO A 90 3.22 5.21 9.63
C PRO A 90 2.61 5.23 11.04
N ILE A 91 2.73 4.12 11.77
CA ILE A 91 2.24 4.02 13.16
C ILE A 91 2.85 5.13 14.03
N ASP A 92 4.17 5.30 13.93
CA ASP A 92 4.90 6.34 14.67
C ASP A 92 4.31 7.76 14.37
N ASP A 93 3.79 8.02 13.16
CA ASP A 93 3.20 9.31 12.80
C ASP A 93 1.79 9.50 13.38
N TRP A 94 1.02 8.42 13.56
CA TRP A 94 -0.25 8.46 14.30
C TRP A 94 -0.03 8.75 15.79
N GLU A 95 0.96 8.11 16.40
CA GLU A 95 1.32 8.32 17.81
C GLU A 95 1.78 9.75 18.09
N ASN A 96 2.43 10.38 17.12
CA ASN A 96 2.87 11.77 17.19
C ASN A 96 1.82 12.79 16.70
N GLU A 97 0.55 12.38 16.59
CA GLU A 97 -0.58 13.22 16.17
C GLU A 97 -0.35 13.98 14.84
N LYS A 98 0.46 13.40 13.94
CA LYS A 98 0.69 14.01 12.63
C LYS A 98 -0.54 13.85 11.75
N LYS A 99 -0.70 14.80 10.83
CA LYS A 99 -1.78 14.78 9.85
C LYS A 99 -1.55 13.62 8.86
N PRO A 100 -2.53 12.71 8.70
CA PRO A 100 -2.39 11.56 7.81
C PRO A 100 -2.37 11.97 6.34
N VAL A 101 -1.74 11.11 5.55
CA VAL A 101 -1.60 11.30 4.11
C VAL A 101 -2.86 10.79 3.43
N ARG A 102 -3.57 11.72 2.78
CA ARG A 102 -4.74 11.42 1.95
C ARG A 102 -4.30 10.90 0.59
N TYR A 103 -4.93 9.83 0.13
CA TYR A 103 -4.71 9.28 -1.20
C TYR A 103 -6.02 8.91 -1.89
N PHE A 104 -5.97 8.86 -3.22
CA PHE A 104 -7.05 8.37 -4.08
C PHE A 104 -6.49 7.34 -5.06
N ARG A 105 -7.24 6.28 -5.33
CA ARG A 105 -6.86 5.22 -6.26
C ARG A 105 -8.02 4.86 -7.17
N LEU A 106 -7.67 4.52 -8.41
CA LEU A 106 -8.55 3.91 -9.39
C LEU A 106 -7.94 2.55 -9.77
N ALA A 107 -8.74 1.49 -9.69
CA ALA A 107 -8.37 0.16 -10.17
C ALA A 107 -9.40 -0.33 -11.19
N LEU A 108 -8.92 -1.07 -12.19
CA LEU A 108 -9.71 -1.68 -13.28
C LEU A 108 -10.18 -3.11 -12.96
N THR A 109 -9.76 -3.64 -11.82
CA THR A 109 -10.22 -4.91 -11.29
C THR A 109 -10.59 -4.68 -9.83
N ASN A 110 -11.72 -5.24 -9.40
CA ASN A 110 -11.92 -5.49 -7.97
C ASN A 110 -11.15 -6.77 -7.65
N PRO A 111 -9.98 -6.74 -6.99
CA PRO A 111 -9.16 -7.94 -6.88
C PRO A 111 -9.75 -9.02 -5.96
N PHE A 112 -10.95 -8.81 -5.40
CA PHE A 112 -11.68 -9.74 -4.54
C PHE A 112 -13.19 -9.52 -4.67
#